data_AF-A0A349KM74-F1
#
_entry.id   AF-A0A349KM74-F1
#
_cell.length_a   1.000
_cell.length_b   1.000
_cell.length_c   1.000
_cell.angle_alpha   90.00
_cell.angle_beta   90.00
_cell.angle_gamma   90.00
#
_symmetry.space_group_name_H-M   'P 1'
#
loop_
_entity.id
_entity.type
_entity.pdbx_description
1 polymer ?
#
loop_
_entity_poly.entity_id
_entity_poly.type
_entity_poly.pdbx_seq_one_letter_code
_entity_poly.pdbx_strand_id
1 'polypeptide(L)'
;MYCQGCHLSDGAGSLKAEVPEMKDYVGNFLKVPEGREYLVRVPGSANAPIGDEKLANLLNWILLTIAGESTPKGFTPYTGKEVGVLRAKSLTNVVTLRSNLIEKINKTSTDFDTHAIKASK
;
A
#
# COMPACT_ATOMS: atom_id res chain seq x y z
N MET A 1 -10.98 13.95 -5.66
CA MET A 1 -9.66 13.61 -6.21
C MET A 1 -8.62 13.88 -5.12
N TYR A 2 -8.38 12.94 -4.20
CA TYR A 2 -7.60 13.21 -2.96
C TYR A 2 -6.18 12.63 -2.98
N CYS A 3 -5.93 11.58 -3.76
CA CYS A 3 -4.60 10.97 -3.91
C CYS A 3 -3.94 11.33 -5.25
N GLN A 4 -4.75 11.57 -6.29
CA GLN A 4 -4.27 11.84 -7.65
C GLN A 4 -3.60 13.23 -7.77
N GLY A 5 -3.85 14.14 -6.84
CA GLY A 5 -3.17 15.44 -6.81
C GLY A 5 -1.66 15.33 -6.62
N CYS A 6 -1.20 14.26 -5.97
CA CYS A 6 0.24 13.96 -5.82
C CYS A 6 0.65 12.79 -6.71
N HIS A 7 -0.13 11.71 -6.74
CA HIS A 7 0.26 10.46 -7.41
C HIS A 7 -0.13 10.35 -8.88
N LEU A 8 -0.73 11.40 -9.46
CA LEU A 8 -1.36 11.37 -10.77
C LEU A 8 -2.57 10.43 -10.83
N SER A 9 -3.37 10.54 -11.89
CA SER A 9 -4.63 9.79 -12.03
C SER A 9 -4.43 8.29 -12.24
N ASP A 10 -3.29 7.90 -12.83
CA ASP A 10 -2.88 6.52 -13.08
C ASP A 10 -2.00 5.93 -11.98
N GLY A 11 -1.61 6.73 -10.97
CA GLY A 11 -0.75 6.29 -9.88
C GLY A 11 0.74 6.25 -10.22
N ALA A 12 1.19 6.81 -11.36
CA ALA A 12 2.60 6.83 -11.75
C ALA A 12 3.50 7.63 -10.78
N GLY A 13 2.93 8.53 -9.97
CA GLY A 13 3.70 9.34 -9.04
C GLY A 13 4.50 10.45 -9.73
N SER A 14 5.49 10.99 -9.01
CA SER A 14 6.38 12.04 -9.52
C SER A 14 7.73 11.95 -8.85
N LEU A 15 8.74 11.51 -9.60
CA LEU A 15 10.13 11.47 -9.11
C LEU A 15 10.63 12.87 -8.72
N LYS A 16 10.22 13.90 -9.46
CA LYS A 16 10.62 15.30 -9.20
C LYS A 16 10.02 15.86 -7.92
N ALA A 17 8.80 15.45 -7.57
CA ALA A 17 8.10 15.88 -6.35
C ALA A 17 8.26 14.87 -5.20
N GLU A 18 9.15 13.88 -5.36
CA GLU A 18 9.38 12.79 -4.39
C GLU A 18 8.11 12.00 -4.04
N VAL A 19 7.15 11.97 -4.95
CA VAL A 19 5.89 11.22 -4.80
C VAL A 19 6.09 9.81 -5.34
N PRO A 20 5.94 8.77 -4.52
CA PRO A 20 6.16 7.39 -4.95
C PRO A 20 5.15 6.93 -5.99
N GLU A 21 5.59 6.06 -6.88
CA GLU A 21 4.72 5.30 -7.75
C GLU A 21 3.87 4.31 -6.92
N MET A 22 2.57 4.27 -7.23
CA MET A 22 1.63 3.26 -6.72
C MET A 22 1.28 2.23 -7.79
N LYS A 23 1.32 2.65 -9.07
CA LYS A 23 0.95 1.84 -10.22
C LYS A 23 1.73 0.52 -10.21
N ASP A 24 1.01 -0.58 -10.37
CA ASP A 24 1.55 -1.94 -10.45
C ASP A 24 2.43 -2.37 -9.25
N TYR A 25 2.42 -1.61 -8.14
CA TYR A 25 3.32 -1.82 -6.99
C TYR A 25 2.64 -1.77 -5.62
N VAL A 26 1.68 -0.88 -5.41
CA VAL A 26 1.15 -0.56 -4.06
C VAL A 26 0.50 -1.77 -3.35
N GLY A 27 0.02 -2.75 -4.10
CA GLY A 27 -0.52 -4.00 -3.55
C GLY A 27 0.51 -4.83 -2.78
N ASN A 28 1.80 -4.68 -3.08
CA ASN A 28 2.87 -5.38 -2.38
C ASN A 28 2.91 -5.08 -0.86
N PHE A 29 2.43 -3.92 -0.43
CA PHE A 29 2.33 -3.58 0.98
C PHE A 29 1.37 -4.50 1.75
N LEU A 30 0.47 -5.21 1.08
CA LEU A 30 -0.41 -6.20 1.72
C LEU A 30 0.29 -7.53 2.02
N LYS A 31 1.51 -7.75 1.50
CA LYS A 31 2.28 -8.99 1.74
C LYS A 31 2.87 -9.05 3.15
N VAL A 32 2.94 -7.92 3.85
CA VAL A 32 3.44 -7.82 5.22
C VAL A 32 2.39 -7.13 6.10
N PRO A 33 2.10 -7.63 7.33
CA PRO A 33 1.04 -7.08 8.18
C PRO A 33 1.17 -5.57 8.41
N GLU A 34 2.39 -5.09 8.64
CA GLU A 34 2.67 -3.68 8.92
C GLU A 34 2.47 -2.78 7.68
N GLY A 35 2.54 -3.36 6.47
CA GLY A 35 2.38 -2.63 5.23
C GLY A 35 0.92 -2.26 4.96
N ARG A 36 -0.03 -3.12 5.35
CA ARG A 36 -1.45 -2.80 5.35
C ARG A 36 -1.75 -1.58 6.22
N GLU A 37 -1.22 -1.54 7.44
CA GLU A 37 -1.40 -0.38 8.31
C GLU A 37 -0.75 0.89 7.75
N TYR A 38 0.43 0.74 7.14
CA TYR A 38 1.16 1.85 6.54
C TYR A 38 0.34 2.59 5.48
N LEU A 39 -0.38 1.89 4.60
CA LEU A 39 -1.20 2.50 3.56
C LEU A 39 -2.32 3.40 4.11
N VAL A 40 -2.86 3.06 5.29
CA VAL A 40 -3.87 3.89 5.97
C VAL A 40 -3.23 5.08 6.68
N ARG A 41 -2.04 4.88 7.27
CA ARG A 41 -1.40 5.81 8.19
C ARG A 41 -0.47 6.81 7.53
N VAL A 42 -0.08 6.59 6.26
CA VAL A 42 0.71 7.56 5.49
C VAL A 42 0.01 8.93 5.52
N PRO A 43 0.72 10.05 5.77
CA PRO A 43 0.07 11.33 6.06
C PRO A 43 -0.97 11.79 5.02
N GLY A 44 -0.76 11.47 3.74
CA GLY A 44 -1.73 11.76 2.68
C GLY A 44 -3.07 11.03 2.85
N SER A 45 -3.04 9.76 3.27
CA SER A 45 -4.25 8.98 3.57
C SER A 45 -4.84 9.39 4.92
N ALA A 46 -4.02 9.42 5.97
CA ALA A 46 -4.47 9.64 7.34
C ALA A 46 -5.15 11.00 7.52
N ASN A 47 -4.64 12.04 6.86
CA ASN A 47 -5.14 13.41 6.95
C ASN A 47 -6.11 13.79 5.81
N ALA A 48 -6.51 12.83 4.95
CA ALA A 48 -7.44 13.13 3.87
C ALA A 48 -8.77 13.65 4.44
N PRO A 49 -9.36 14.74 3.88
CA PRO A 49 -10.59 15.36 4.40
C PRO A 49 -11.85 14.59 3.95
N ILE A 50 -11.81 13.26 4.10
CA ILE A 50 -12.90 12.34 3.82
C ILE A 50 -13.11 11.41 5.01
N GLY A 51 -14.36 10.97 5.21
CA GLY A 51 -14.71 10.03 6.27
C GLY A 51 -14.13 8.64 6.05
N ASP A 52 -14.08 7.84 7.11
CA ASP A 52 -13.34 6.58 7.14
C ASP A 52 -13.85 5.55 6.13
N GLU A 53 -15.17 5.43 5.97
CA GLU A 53 -15.76 4.56 4.94
C GLU A 53 -15.37 4.99 3.51
N LYS A 54 -15.32 6.29 3.25
CA LYS A 54 -14.90 6.81 1.94
C LYS A 54 -13.41 6.55 1.70
N LEU A 55 -12.58 6.69 2.74
CA LEU A 55 -11.15 6.38 2.65
C LEU A 55 -10.92 4.87 2.45
N ALA A 56 -11.65 4.01 3.15
CA ALA A 56 -11.61 2.56 2.95
C ALA A 56 -11.96 2.18 1.50
N ASN A 57 -13.07 2.72 0.97
CA ASN A 57 -13.47 2.50 -0.42
C ASN A 57 -12.43 3.00 -1.42
N LEU A 58 -11.78 4.14 -1.15
CA LEU A 58 -10.73 4.67 -1.99
C LEU A 58 -9.48 3.77 -1.99
N LEU A 59 -9.04 3.31 -0.82
CA LEU A 59 -7.91 2.37 -0.72
C LEU A 59 -8.20 1.04 -1.42
N ASN A 60 -9.42 0.52 -1.26
CA ASN A 60 -9.87 -0.68 -1.96
C ASN A 60 -9.88 -0.48 -3.48
N TRP A 61 -10.35 0.66 -3.96
CA TRP A 61 -10.32 0.99 -5.39
C TRP A 61 -8.89 1.05 -5.92
N ILE A 62 -7.97 1.72 -5.22
CA ILE A 62 -6.54 1.76 -5.61
C ILE A 62 -5.96 0.34 -5.73
N LEU A 63 -6.25 -0.53 -4.76
CA LEU A 63 -5.76 -1.92 -4.77
C LEU A 63 -6.37 -2.77 -5.89
N LEU A 64 -7.56 -2.43 -6.38
CA LEU A 64 -8.25 -3.17 -7.43
C LEU A 64 -7.94 -2.63 -8.84
N THR A 65 -7.57 -1.35 -8.98
CA THR A 65 -7.46 -0.70 -10.30
C THR A 65 -6.06 -0.15 -10.61
N ILE A 66 -5.32 0.30 -9.60
CA ILE A 66 -4.00 0.92 -9.79
C ILE A 66 -2.87 -0.07 -9.49
N ALA A 67 -3.07 -0.93 -8.49
CA ALA A 67 -2.04 -1.86 -8.03
C ALA A 67 -1.71 -3.00 -9.01
N GLY A 68 -2.50 -3.18 -10.07
CA GLY A 68 -2.28 -4.24 -11.07
C GLY A 68 -2.18 -5.62 -10.41
N GLU A 69 -1.19 -6.41 -10.84
CA GLU A 69 -0.94 -7.77 -10.32
C GLU A 69 -0.26 -7.78 -8.94
N SER A 70 0.14 -6.62 -8.40
CA SER A 70 0.81 -6.56 -7.08
C SER A 70 -0.13 -6.85 -5.90
N THR A 71 -1.46 -6.74 -6.10
CA THR A 71 -2.44 -7.06 -5.06
C THR A 71 -2.55 -8.57 -4.86
N PRO A 72 -2.31 -9.10 -3.63
CA PRO A 72 -2.44 -10.52 -3.36
C PRO A 72 -3.84 -11.07 -3.66
N LYS A 73 -3.91 -12.26 -4.26
CA LYS A 73 -5.17 -12.97 -4.45
C LYS A 73 -5.82 -13.22 -3.09
N GLY A 74 -7.10 -12.88 -2.98
CA GLY A 74 -7.86 -13.05 -1.72
C GLY A 74 -7.56 -12.00 -0.65
N PHE A 75 -6.98 -10.84 -1.00
CA PHE A 75 -6.83 -9.77 -0.02
C PHE A 75 -8.17 -9.40 0.62
N THR A 76 -8.15 -9.07 1.91
CA THR A 76 -9.33 -8.60 2.62
C THR A 76 -9.49 -7.09 2.39
N PRO A 77 -10.65 -6.63 1.88
CA PRO A 77 -10.91 -5.19 1.72
C PRO A 77 -10.80 -4.44 3.05
N TYR A 78 -10.35 -3.20 3.01
CA TYR A 78 -10.42 -2.28 4.15
C TYR A 78 -11.87 -2.00 4.52
N THR A 79 -12.12 -1.82 5.82
CA THR A 79 -13.39 -1.33 6.36
C THR A 79 -13.22 0.07 6.93
N GLY A 80 -14.29 0.88 6.99
CA GLY A 80 -14.19 2.20 7.62
C GLY A 80 -13.81 2.10 9.10
N LYS A 81 -14.29 1.08 9.83
CA LYS A 81 -13.89 0.84 11.23
C LYS A 81 -12.37 0.63 11.38
N GLU A 82 -11.78 -0.22 10.55
CA GLU A 82 -10.34 -0.45 10.52
C GLU A 82 -9.59 0.85 10.21
N VAL A 83 -10.04 1.57 9.18
CA VAL A 83 -9.44 2.83 8.75
C VAL A 83 -9.47 3.88 9.86
N GLY A 84 -10.60 4.05 10.53
CA GLY A 84 -10.77 5.01 11.63
C GLY A 84 -9.81 4.74 12.79
N VAL A 85 -9.62 3.47 13.17
CA VAL A 85 -8.68 3.08 14.23
C VAL A 85 -7.23 3.34 13.83
N LEU A 86 -6.87 3.03 12.59
CA LEU A 86 -5.49 3.14 12.11
C LEU A 86 -5.10 4.59 11.84
N ARG A 87 -5.96 5.39 11.18
CA ARG A 87 -5.63 6.76 10.77
C ARG A 87 -5.38 7.71 11.94
N ALA A 88 -5.93 7.40 13.12
CA ALA A 88 -5.67 8.14 14.35
C ALA A 88 -4.24 7.94 14.90
N LYS A 89 -3.50 6.95 14.40
CA LYS A 89 -2.15 6.60 14.85
C LYS A 89 -1.09 7.18 13.91
N SER A 90 -0.71 8.43 14.18
CA SER A 90 0.29 9.16 13.38
C SER A 90 1.60 8.39 13.20
N LEU A 91 2.24 8.62 12.04
CA LEU A 91 3.58 8.16 11.73
C LEU A 91 4.58 9.31 11.84
N THR A 92 5.67 9.10 12.58
CA THR A 92 6.73 10.11 12.78
C THR A 92 7.88 9.98 11.78
N ASN A 93 8.19 8.77 11.30
CA ASN A 93 9.31 8.50 10.39
C ASN A 93 8.86 7.76 9.11
N VAL A 94 7.98 8.40 8.34
CA VAL A 94 7.29 7.78 7.18
C VAL A 94 8.26 7.22 6.15
N VAL A 95 9.33 7.96 5.81
CA VAL A 95 10.31 7.56 4.80
C VAL A 95 11.09 6.32 5.26
N THR A 96 11.63 6.34 6.48
CA THR A 96 12.35 5.20 7.05
C THR A 96 11.46 3.97 7.18
N LEU A 97 10.22 4.15 7.64
CA LEU A 97 9.26 3.05 7.75
C LEU A 97 8.96 2.44 6.38
N ARG A 98 8.73 3.28 5.35
CA ARG A 98 8.51 2.81 3.98
C ARG A 98 9.69 1.99 3.48
N SER A 99 10.92 2.47 3.63
CA SER A 99 12.12 1.75 3.19
C SER A 99 12.25 0.39 3.87
N ASN A 100 12.01 0.32 5.18
CA ASN A 100 12.04 -0.94 5.93
C ASN A 100 10.95 -1.93 5.47
N LEU A 101 9.75 -1.42 5.16
CA LEU A 101 8.66 -2.26 4.63
C LEU A 101 9.00 -2.81 3.24
N ILE A 102 9.57 -1.99 2.36
CA ILE A 102 10.01 -2.43 1.04
C ILE A 102 11.08 -3.52 1.15
N GLU A 103 12.04 -3.37 2.07
CA GLU A 103 13.04 -4.41 2.31
C GLU A 103 12.41 -5.72 2.77
N LYS A 104 11.44 -5.66 3.71
CA LYS A 104 10.69 -6.85 4.16
C LYS A 104 9.91 -7.50 3.01
N ILE A 105 9.20 -6.70 2.23
CA ILE A 105 8.42 -7.16 1.06
C ILE A 105 9.32 -7.91 0.06
N ASN A 106 10.51 -7.38 -0.21
CA ASN A 106 11.46 -7.99 -1.12
C ASN A 106 11.97 -9.34 -0.59
N LYS A 107 12.28 -9.43 0.72
CA LYS A 107 12.70 -10.68 1.38
C LYS A 107 11.59 -11.75 1.34
N THR A 108 10.36 -11.36 1.65
CA THR A 108 9.20 -12.25 1.60
C THR A 108 8.96 -12.76 0.17
N SER A 109 9.19 -11.94 -0.85
CA SER A 109 9.01 -12.35 -2.25
C SER A 109 10.08 -13.36 -2.70
N THR A 110 11.33 -13.21 -2.27
CA THR A 110 12.40 -14.20 -2.53
C THR A 110 12.20 -15.55 -1.83
N ASP A 111 11.50 -15.58 -0.70
CA ASP A 111 11.21 -16.82 0.04
C ASP A 111 10.09 -17.66 -0.61
N PHE A 112 9.18 -17.01 -1.35
CA PHE A 112 8.17 -17.70 -2.16
C PHE A 112 8.76 -18.32 -3.44
N ASP A 113 9.76 -17.67 -4.05
CA ASP A 113 10.39 -18.16 -5.29
C ASP A 113 11.38 -19.32 -5.06
N THR A 114 12.00 -19.40 -3.88
CA THR A 114 12.96 -20.46 -3.54
C THR A 114 12.32 -21.83 -3.26
N HIS A 115 11.01 -21.88 -3.00
CA HIS A 115 10.28 -23.14 -2.85
C HIS A 115 9.74 -23.71 -4.17
N ALA A 116 9.77 -22.93 -5.27
CA ALA A 116 9.32 -23.38 -6.59
C ALA A 116 10.43 -24.08 -7.41
N ILE A 117 11.71 -24.00 -6.99
CA ILE A 117 12.85 -24.62 -7.68
C ILE A 117 13.45 -25.74 -6.82
N LYS A 118 12.63 -26.71 -6.37
CA LYS A 118 13.15 -27.95 -5.79
C LYS A 118 12.22 -29.15 -5.99
N ALA A 119 11.78 -29.35 -7.23
CA ALA A 119 11.18 -30.61 -7.66
C ALA A 119 11.50 -30.87 -9.13
N SER A 120 12.71 -31.33 -9.40
CA SER A 120 13.07 -32.09 -10.60
C SER A 120 14.40 -32.80 -10.34
N LYS A 121 14.30 -34.01 -9.78
CA LYS A 121 15.28 -35.06 -9.98
C LYS A 121 14.53 -36.36 -10.20
#